data_AF-A0A2V7AYS9-F1
#
_entry.id   AF-A0A2V7AYS9-F1
#
_cell.length_a   1.000
_cell.length_b   1.000
_cell.length_c   1.000
_cell.angle_alpha   90.00
_cell.angle_beta   90.00
_cell.angle_gamma   90.00
#
_symmetry.space_group_name_H-M   'P 1'
#
loop_
_entity.id
_entity.type
_entity.pdbx_description
1 polymer ?
#
loop_
_entity_poly.entity_id
_entity_poly.type
_entity_poly.pdbx_seq_one_letter_code
_entity_poly.pdbx_strand_id
1 'polypeptide(L)'
;MTPRWRSVPAGLAVVLLVGCAEREWIYEKKNVTPTRYDRDMAICRQEALDPKAFALFASGRVNRDMLNRCMERKGYAVRRGK
;
A
#
# COMPACT_ATOMS: atom_id res chain seq x y z
N MET A 1 21.48 57.54 6.22
CA MET A 1 21.21 56.57 7.30
C MET A 1 20.83 55.24 6.66
N THR A 2 21.73 54.26 6.69
CA THR A 2 21.55 52.93 6.09
C THR A 2 21.00 51.94 7.13
N PRO A 3 19.85 51.27 6.90
CA PRO A 3 19.39 50.21 7.78
C PRO A 3 20.15 48.91 7.46
N ARG A 4 21.08 48.55 8.34
CA ARG A 4 21.79 47.27 8.36
C ARG A 4 20.94 46.24 9.10
N TRP A 5 20.07 45.56 8.37
CA TRP A 5 19.32 44.42 8.88
C TRP A 5 20.10 43.17 8.51
N ARG A 6 20.78 42.59 9.49
CA ARG A 6 21.49 41.32 9.37
C ARG A 6 20.48 40.22 9.05
N SER A 7 20.56 39.69 7.84
CA SER A 7 19.81 38.51 7.40
C SER A 7 20.10 37.32 8.32
N VAL A 8 19.08 36.78 8.99
CA VAL A 8 19.16 35.52 9.72
C VAL A 8 19.25 34.40 8.67
N PRO A 9 20.30 33.56 8.68
CA PRO A 9 20.45 32.50 7.71
C PRO A 9 19.34 31.45 7.87
N ALA A 10 18.71 31.14 6.75
CA ALA A 10 17.68 30.13 6.59
C ALA A 10 18.19 28.76 7.06
N GLY A 11 17.43 28.13 7.95
CA GLY A 11 17.80 26.82 8.50
C GLY A 11 16.59 26.07 9.05
N LEU A 12 15.45 26.10 8.37
CA LEU A 12 14.36 25.17 8.63
C LEU A 12 14.48 24.01 7.63
N ALA A 13 15.28 23.02 7.98
CA ALA A 13 15.29 21.74 7.28
C ALA A 13 13.97 21.01 7.56
N VAL A 14 12.97 21.24 6.71
CA VAL A 14 11.77 20.42 6.65
C VAL A 14 12.18 19.08 6.07
N VAL A 15 12.45 18.10 6.93
CA VAL A 15 12.59 16.70 6.53
C VAL A 15 11.19 16.21 6.16
N LEU A 16 10.83 16.38 4.89
CA LEU A 16 9.69 15.69 4.31
C LEU A 16 10.05 14.20 4.31
N LEU A 17 9.52 13.48 5.30
CA LEU A 17 9.39 12.02 5.26
C LEU A 17 8.44 11.71 4.10
N VAL A 18 8.98 11.69 2.88
CA VAL A 18 8.35 11.02 1.76
C VAL A 18 8.46 9.53 2.09
N GLY A 19 7.55 9.04 2.94
CA GLY A 19 7.34 7.62 3.09
C GLY A 19 7.19 7.09 1.67
N CYS A 20 8.06 6.15 1.28
CA CYS A 20 7.94 5.47 0.01
C CYS A 20 6.54 4.87 -0.02
N ALA A 21 5.61 5.55 -0.68
CA ALA A 21 4.26 5.07 -0.92
C ALA A 21 4.44 3.88 -1.84
N GLU A 22 4.62 2.71 -1.24
CA GLU A 22 4.69 1.46 -1.96
C GLU A 22 3.36 1.34 -2.70
N ARG A 23 3.41 1.23 -4.04
CA ARG A 23 2.22 1.23 -4.89
C ARG A 23 1.20 0.22 -4.38
N GLU A 24 0.16 0.70 -3.70
CA GLU A 24 -0.83 -0.14 -3.05
C GLU A 24 -1.81 -0.70 -4.09
N TRP A 25 -2.22 -1.95 -3.93
CA TRP A 25 -3.27 -2.54 -4.76
C TRP A 25 -4.63 -2.21 -4.17
N ILE A 26 -5.51 -1.64 -5.00
CA ILE A 26 -6.88 -1.26 -4.65
C ILE A 26 -7.83 -2.36 -5.14
N TYR A 27 -8.69 -2.85 -4.24
CA TYR A 27 -9.68 -3.88 -4.50
C TYR A 27 -11.08 -3.31 -4.28
N GLU A 28 -11.83 -3.11 -5.36
CA GLU A 28 -13.15 -2.48 -5.30
C GLU A 28 -14.26 -3.45 -5.68
N LYS A 29 -15.34 -3.47 -4.91
CA LYS A 29 -16.56 -4.20 -5.25
C LYS A 29 -17.77 -3.41 -4.76
N LYS A 30 -18.75 -3.21 -5.63
CA LYS A 30 -19.99 -2.49 -5.27
C LYS A 30 -20.75 -3.28 -4.20
N ASN A 31 -21.27 -2.57 -3.20
CA ASN A 31 -22.14 -3.12 -2.14
C ASN A 31 -21.50 -4.25 -1.31
N VAL A 32 -20.17 -4.27 -1.15
CA VAL A 32 -19.50 -5.21 -0.26
C VAL A 32 -19.48 -4.66 1.16
N THR A 33 -19.81 -5.49 2.15
CA THR A 33 -19.66 -5.11 3.56
C THR A 33 -18.20 -5.26 4.00
N PRO A 34 -17.71 -4.47 4.97
CA PRO A 34 -16.34 -4.61 5.48
C PRO A 34 -16.02 -6.04 5.95
N THR A 35 -16.92 -6.68 6.68
CA THR A 35 -16.74 -8.08 7.13
C THR A 35 -16.63 -9.06 5.97
N ARG A 36 -17.37 -8.82 4.88
CA ARG A 36 -17.30 -9.67 3.69
C ARG A 36 -15.98 -9.46 2.95
N TYR A 37 -15.52 -8.21 2.85
CA TYR A 37 -14.22 -7.86 2.30
C TYR A 37 -13.10 -8.57 3.07
N ASP A 38 -13.09 -8.47 4.40
CA ASP A 38 -12.05 -9.09 5.23
C ASP A 38 -12.02 -10.61 5.08
N ARG A 39 -13.20 -11.25 5.04
CA ARG A 39 -13.31 -12.70 4.80
C ARG A 39 -12.76 -13.08 3.44
N ASP A 40 -13.17 -12.37 2.39
CA ASP A 40 -12.73 -12.65 1.03
C ASP A 40 -11.21 -12.42 0.88
N MET A 41 -10.67 -11.37 1.49
CA MET A 41 -9.25 -11.07 1.55
C MET A 41 -8.46 -12.15 2.30
N ALA A 42 -8.96 -12.63 3.44
CA ALA A 42 -8.31 -13.69 4.21
C ALA A 42 -8.21 -15.00 3.41
N ILE A 43 -9.29 -15.40 2.74
CA ILE A 43 -9.31 -16.58 1.86
C ILE A 43 -8.29 -16.40 0.73
N CYS A 44 -8.34 -15.27 0.03
CA CYS A 44 -7.45 -15.04 -1.10
C CYS A 44 -5.97 -14.91 -0.71
N ARG A 45 -5.67 -14.38 0.48
CA ARG A 45 -4.31 -14.36 1.01
C ARG A 45 -3.79 -15.77 1.27
N GLN A 46 -4.61 -16.65 1.84
CA GLN A 46 -4.22 -18.05 2.07
C GLN A 46 -3.93 -18.77 0.75
N GLU A 47 -4.77 -18.60 -0.27
CA GLU A 47 -4.54 -19.17 -1.61
C GLU A 47 -3.25 -18.63 -2.27
N ALA A 48 -2.88 -17.39 -1.95
CA ALA A 48 -1.73 -16.70 -2.52
C ALA A 48 -0.45 -16.85 -1.70
N LEU A 49 -0.46 -17.63 -0.60
CA LEU A 49 0.75 -17.91 0.16
C LEU A 49 1.73 -18.72 -0.70
N ASP A 50 2.88 -18.14 -0.99
CA ASP A 50 3.98 -18.80 -1.66
C ASP A 50 4.92 -19.41 -0.61
N PRO A 51 4.96 -20.74 -0.45
CA PRO A 51 5.84 -21.39 0.50
C PRO A 51 7.33 -21.25 0.13
N LYS A 52 7.65 -20.87 -1.12
CA LYS A 52 9.02 -20.68 -1.60
C LYS A 52 9.50 -19.23 -1.44
N ALA A 53 8.60 -18.30 -1.14
CA ALA A 53 8.97 -16.91 -0.92
C ALA A 53 9.70 -16.74 0.42
N PHE A 54 11.02 -16.55 0.34
CA PHE A 54 11.83 -16.12 1.48
C PHE A 54 11.59 -14.63 1.72
N ALA A 55 10.77 -14.31 2.73
CA ALA A 55 10.55 -12.95 3.18
C ALA A 55 10.72 -12.84 4.70
N LEU A 56 11.37 -11.76 5.14
CA LEU A 56 11.54 -11.40 6.54
C LEU A 56 10.19 -11.06 7.21
N PHE A 57 9.16 -10.71 6.43
CA PHE A 57 7.82 -10.37 6.89
C PHE A 57 6.75 -11.21 6.17
N ALA A 58 5.67 -11.54 6.87
CA ALA A 58 4.58 -12.39 6.34
C ALA A 58 3.93 -11.83 5.05
N SER A 59 3.89 -10.51 4.89
CA SER A 59 3.40 -9.81 3.69
C SER A 59 4.26 -10.07 2.45
N GLY A 60 5.54 -10.40 2.61
CA GLY A 60 6.43 -10.73 1.49
C GLY A 60 6.28 -12.17 0.98
N ARG A 61 5.50 -13.01 1.66
CA ARG A 61 5.20 -14.38 1.20
C ARG A 61 3.94 -14.48 0.34
N VAL A 62 3.26 -13.36 0.08
CA VAL A 62 2.03 -13.35 -0.70
C VAL A 62 2.36 -13.10 -2.16
N ASN A 63 2.10 -14.08 -3.03
CA ASN A 63 2.17 -13.92 -4.47
C ASN A 63 1.04 -12.97 -4.92
N ARG A 64 1.40 -11.74 -5.29
CA ARG A 64 0.43 -10.70 -5.65
C ARG A 64 -0.43 -11.05 -6.85
N ASP A 65 0.11 -11.75 -7.85
CA ASP A 65 -0.67 -12.12 -9.02
C ASP A 65 -1.72 -13.18 -8.68
N MET A 66 -1.39 -14.13 -7.79
CA MET A 66 -2.36 -15.10 -7.29
C MET A 66 -3.45 -14.45 -6.45
N LEU A 67 -3.07 -13.50 -5.59
CA LEU A 67 -4.01 -12.73 -4.77
C LEU A 67 -4.98 -11.95 -5.66
N ASN A 68 -4.45 -11.21 -6.65
CA ASN A 68 -5.23 -10.41 -7.59
C ASN A 68 -6.23 -11.29 -8.36
N ARG A 69 -5.77 -12.41 -8.91
CA ARG A 69 -6.66 -13.36 -9.61
C ARG A 69 -7.75 -13.93 -8.72
N CYS A 70 -7.46 -14.21 -7.45
CA CYS A 70 -8.48 -14.66 -6.49
C CYS A 70 -9.53 -13.57 -6.24
N MET A 71 -9.09 -12.33 -6.03
CA MET A 71 -9.98 -11.19 -5.83
C MET A 71 -10.86 -10.94 -7.06
N GLU A 72 -10.32 -11.04 -8.27
CA GLU A 72 -11.09 -10.95 -9.52
C GLU A 72 -12.17 -12.03 -9.62
N ARG A 73 -11.85 -13.30 -9.30
CA ARG A 73 -12.84 -14.39 -9.26
C ARG A 73 -13.97 -14.13 -8.26
N LYS A 74 -13.68 -13.41 -7.18
CA LYS A 74 -14.68 -12.99 -6.18
C LYS A 74 -15.47 -11.74 -6.62
N GLY A 75 -15.18 -11.18 -7.79
CA GLY A 75 -15.87 -10.03 -8.38
C GLY A 75 -15.35 -8.68 -7.92
N TYR A 76 -14.11 -8.60 -7.43
CA TYR A 76 -13.44 -7.33 -7.15
C TYR A 76 -12.73 -6.83 -8.42
N ALA A 77 -12.82 -5.53 -8.68
CA ALA A 77 -11.96 -4.84 -9.61
C ALA A 77 -10.59 -4.61 -8.94
N VAL A 78 -9.53 -5.08 -9.59
CA VAL A 78 -8.16 -4.92 -9.10
C VAL A 78 -7.48 -3.79 -9.86
N ARG A 79 -6.96 -2.80 -9.13
CA ARG A 79 -6.26 -1.65 -9.72
C ARG A 79 -5.00 -1.35 -8.93
N ARG A 80 -3.99 -0.83 -9.61
CA ARG A 80 -2.80 -0.30 -8.94
C ARG A 80 -3.09 1.14 -8.52
N GLY A 81 -2.88 1.45 -7.24
CA GLY A 81 -2.88 2.81 -6.72
C GLY A 81 -1.84 3.66 -7.45
N LYS A 82 -2.15 4.95 -7.60
CA LYS A 82 -1.26 5.93 -8.23
C LYS A 82 -0.17 6.37 -7.27
#